data_AF-A0A382HQS8-F1
#
_entry.id   AF-A0A382HQS8-F1
#
_cell.length_a   1.000
_cell.length_b   1.000
_cell.length_c   1.000
_cell.angle_alpha   90.00
_cell.angle_beta   90.00
_cell.angle_gamma   90.00
#
_symmetry.space_group_name_H-M   'P 1'
#
loop_
_entity.id
_entity.type
_entity.pdbx_description
1 polymer ?
#
loop_
_entity_poly.entity_id
_entity_poly.type
_entity_poly.pdbx_seq_one_letter_code
_entity_poly.pdbx_strand_id
1 'polypeptide(L)'
;EFEAREPGREELLEKWETGWKPLFKTLDSLSDEDLERSVLIRGYPLSVASALQRSLGHVSYHVGQMVYLGKMFLGKDWEYLSTPPGGSLQFYPSPPTGSLWMKP
;
A
#
# COMPACT_ATOMS: atom_id res chain seq x y z
N GLU A 1 -15.20 -3.03 -21.78
CA GLU A 1 -13.83 -3.46 -21.43
C GLU A 1 -12.94 -2.23 -21.49
N PHE A 2 -11.91 -2.08 -20.65
CA PHE A 2 -11.08 -0.87 -20.40
C PHE A 2 -11.05 0.21 -21.51
N GLU A 3 -12.12 0.99 -21.62
CA GLU A 3 -12.18 2.15 -22.50
C GLU A 3 -11.44 3.31 -21.84
N ALA A 4 -10.79 4.14 -22.65
CA ALA A 4 -10.18 5.36 -22.17
C ALA A 4 -11.28 6.24 -21.55
N ARG A 5 -11.09 6.58 -20.28
CA ARG A 5 -11.92 7.53 -19.55
C ARG A 5 -10.99 8.60 -19.02
N GLU A 6 -11.44 9.85 -19.07
CA GLU A 6 -10.72 10.99 -18.49
C GLU A 6 -11.52 11.56 -17.32
N PRO A 7 -11.70 10.79 -16.23
CA PRO A 7 -12.40 11.30 -15.06
C PRO A 7 -11.62 12.47 -14.48
N GLY A 8 -12.35 13.51 -14.05
CA GLY A 8 -11.77 14.61 -13.29
C GLY A 8 -11.22 14.12 -11.95
N ARG A 9 -10.36 14.93 -11.32
CA ARG A 9 -9.77 14.61 -10.01
C ARG A 9 -10.86 14.36 -8.95
N GLU A 10 -11.90 15.18 -8.95
CA GLU A 10 -13.01 15.10 -8.01
C GLU A 10 -13.78 13.78 -8.19
N GLU A 11 -14.07 13.40 -9.43
CA GLU A 11 -14.75 12.13 -9.75
C GLU A 11 -13.91 10.92 -9.33
N LEU A 12 -12.58 10.98 -9.55
CA LEU A 12 -11.66 9.93 -9.11
C LEU A 12 -11.65 9.78 -7.59
N LEU A 13 -11.59 10.90 -6.86
CA LEU A 13 -11.62 10.88 -5.39
C LEU A 13 -12.97 10.41 -4.86
N GLU A 14 -14.08 10.84 -5.44
CA GLU A 14 -15.41 10.37 -5.05
C GLU A 14 -15.54 8.85 -5.19
N LYS A 15 -15.07 8.31 -6.33
CA LYS A 15 -15.06 6.85 -6.56
C LYS A 15 -14.13 6.14 -5.59
N TRP A 16 -12.96 6.70 -5.31
CA TRP A 16 -12.02 6.16 -4.34
C TRP A 16 -12.67 6.06 -2.95
N GLU A 17 -13.16 7.18 -2.41
CA GLU A 17 -13.78 7.23 -1.08
C GLU A 17 -15.02 6.31 -0.99
N THR A 18 -15.87 6.33 -2.02
CA THR A 18 -17.07 5.48 -2.07
C THR A 18 -16.72 4.00 -2.10
N GLY A 19 -15.67 3.61 -2.85
CA GLY A 19 -15.22 2.23 -2.97
C GLY A 19 -14.62 1.68 -1.68
N TRP A 20 -13.86 2.49 -0.94
CA TRP A 20 -13.22 2.08 0.31
C TRP A 20 -14.16 2.07 1.52
N LYS A 21 -15.16 2.94 1.56
CA LYS A 21 -16.12 3.07 2.66
C LYS A 21 -16.71 1.75 3.18
N PRO A 22 -17.25 0.83 2.34
CA PRO A 22 -17.79 -0.43 2.83
C PRO A 22 -16.71 -1.34 3.43
N LEU A 23 -15.47 -1.31 2.92
CA LEU A 23 -14.37 -2.08 3.50
C LEU A 23 -14.07 -1.60 4.92
N PHE A 24 -13.82 -0.30 5.11
CA PHE A 24 -13.48 0.25 6.42
C PHE A 24 -14.61 0.03 7.43
N LYS A 25 -15.86 0.26 7.03
CA LYS A 25 -17.03 -0.04 7.87
C LYS A 25 -17.07 -1.51 8.30
N THR A 26 -16.68 -2.43 7.41
CA THR A 26 -16.66 -3.87 7.73
C THR A 26 -15.52 -4.18 8.69
N LEU A 27 -14.32 -3.66 8.44
CA LEU A 27 -13.16 -3.85 9.31
C LEU A 27 -13.43 -3.33 10.73
N ASP A 28 -14.05 -2.16 10.87
CA ASP A 28 -14.43 -1.56 12.15
C ASP A 28 -15.43 -2.42 12.96
N SER A 29 -16.13 -3.35 12.29
CA SER A 29 -17.13 -4.22 12.92
C SER A 29 -16.59 -5.59 13.32
N LEU A 30 -15.37 -5.95 12.93
CA LEU A 30 -14.79 -7.26 13.23
C LEU A 30 -14.34 -7.34 14.69
N SER A 31 -14.61 -8.46 15.35
CA SER A 31 -13.97 -8.81 16.63
C SER A 31 -12.74 -9.70 16.41
N ASP A 32 -11.98 -9.95 17.47
CA ASP A 32 -10.82 -10.86 17.42
C ASP A 32 -11.24 -12.29 17.05
N GLU A 33 -12.41 -12.74 17.53
CA GLU A 33 -12.97 -14.05 17.17
C GLU A 33 -13.30 -14.16 15.68
N ASP A 34 -13.72 -13.05 15.04
CA ASP A 34 -13.96 -13.04 13.61
C ASP A 34 -12.69 -13.31 12.79
N LEU A 35 -11.52 -12.93 13.31
CA LEU A 35 -10.23 -13.11 12.63
C LEU A 35 -9.85 -14.59 12.47
N GLU A 36 -10.35 -15.46 13.34
CA GLU A 36 -10.12 -16.91 13.31
C GLU A 36 -11.06 -17.66 12.35
N ARG A 37 -12.17 -17.03 11.95
CA ARG A 37 -13.16 -17.65 11.07
C ARG A 37 -12.56 -18.02 9.72
N SER A 38 -13.00 -19.14 9.16
CA SER A 38 -12.57 -19.57 7.83
C SER A 38 -13.44 -18.95 6.73
N VAL A 39 -12.79 -18.40 5.71
CA VAL A 39 -13.39 -17.93 4.46
C VAL A 39 -12.76 -18.66 3.28
N LEU A 40 -13.54 -18.91 2.23
CA LEU A 40 -13.05 -19.53 1.00
C LEU A 40 -12.61 -18.45 0.01
N ILE A 41 -11.35 -18.47 -0.40
CA ILE A 41 -10.84 -17.63 -1.49
C ILE A 41 -10.37 -18.55 -2.61
N ARG A 42 -11.07 -18.49 -3.76
CA ARG A 42 -10.81 -19.36 -4.92
C ARG A 42 -10.81 -20.85 -4.55
N GLY A 43 -11.72 -21.26 -3.68
CA GLY A 43 -11.87 -22.65 -3.23
C GLY A 43 -10.93 -23.09 -2.11
N TYR A 44 -10.00 -22.24 -1.68
CA TYR A 44 -9.08 -22.56 -0.57
C TYR A 44 -9.53 -21.89 0.73
N PRO A 45 -9.64 -22.63 1.85
CA PRO A 45 -9.93 -22.05 3.14
C PRO A 45 -8.73 -21.24 3.64
N LEU A 46 -9.01 -20.03 4.09
CA LEU A 46 -8.08 -19.15 4.78
C LEU A 46 -8.78 -18.61 6.03
N SER A 47 -8.04 -18.33 7.10
CA SER A 47 -8.59 -17.51 8.18
C SER A 47 -8.86 -16.09 7.67
N VAL A 48 -9.81 -15.37 8.28
CA VAL A 48 -10.04 -13.95 7.98
C VAL A 48 -8.75 -13.16 8.14
N ALA A 49 -7.96 -13.40 9.20
CA ALA A 49 -6.65 -12.77 9.38
C ALA A 49 -5.71 -12.99 8.19
N SER A 50 -5.62 -14.22 7.69
CA SER A 50 -4.76 -14.56 6.54
C SER A 50 -5.26 -13.90 5.24
N ALA A 51 -6.58 -13.84 5.06
CA ALA A 51 -7.21 -13.17 3.93
C ALA A 51 -6.94 -11.66 3.95
N LEU A 52 -7.05 -11.01 5.11
CA LEU A 52 -6.75 -9.59 5.30
C LEU A 52 -5.27 -9.30 5.06
N GLN A 53 -4.36 -10.12 5.58
CA GLN A 53 -2.92 -9.96 5.35
C GLN A 53 -2.58 -10.05 3.86
N ARG A 54 -3.19 -11.01 3.14
CA ARG A 54 -3.04 -11.11 1.68
C ARG A 54 -3.57 -9.86 0.97
N SER A 55 -4.70 -9.32 1.41
CA SER A 55 -5.29 -8.09 0.87
C SER A 55 -4.36 -6.89 1.09
N LEU A 56 -3.79 -6.76 2.30
CA LEU A 56 -2.83 -5.71 2.65
C LEU A 56 -1.59 -5.77 1.74
N GLY A 57 -1.03 -6.98 1.51
CA GLY A 57 0.08 -7.16 0.59
C GLY A 57 -0.25 -6.73 -0.85
N HIS A 58 -1.45 -7.07 -1.32
CA HIS A 58 -1.93 -6.68 -2.65
C HIS A 58 -2.12 -5.17 -2.80
N VAL A 59 -2.73 -4.51 -1.80
CA VAL A 59 -2.90 -3.04 -1.80
C VAL A 59 -1.54 -2.35 -1.77
N SER A 60 -0.61 -2.82 -0.94
CA SER A 60 0.75 -2.29 -0.85
C SER A 60 1.50 -2.38 -2.19
N TYR A 61 1.33 -3.49 -2.92
CA TYR A 61 1.89 -3.65 -4.26
C TYR A 61 1.36 -2.58 -5.24
N HIS A 62 0.04 -2.34 -5.26
CA HIS A 62 -0.55 -1.31 -6.12
C HIS A 62 -0.19 0.12 -5.71
N VAL A 63 -0.10 0.41 -4.40
CA VAL A 63 0.42 1.70 -3.92
C VAL A 63 1.84 1.92 -4.43
N GLY A 64 2.69 0.89 -4.39
CA GLY A 64 4.03 0.95 -4.97
C GLY A 64 4.04 1.27 -6.47
N GLN A 65 3.14 0.65 -7.25
CA GLN A 65 2.98 0.98 -8.68
C GLN A 65 2.55 2.44 -8.89
N MET A 66 1.58 2.94 -8.13
CA MET A 66 1.12 4.33 -8.20
C MET A 66 2.24 5.32 -7.88
N VAL A 67 3.02 5.05 -6.82
CA VAL A 67 4.19 5.86 -6.44
C VAL A 67 5.22 5.86 -7.57
N TYR A 68 5.50 4.71 -8.17
CA TYR A 68 6.46 4.62 -9.28
C TYR A 68 5.98 5.41 -10.50
N LEU A 69 4.71 5.32 -10.87
CA LEU A 69 4.11 6.14 -11.92
C LEU A 69 4.24 7.64 -11.61
N GLY A 70 3.90 8.06 -10.38
CA GLY A 70 4.05 9.44 -9.94
C GLY A 70 5.49 9.95 -10.09
N LYS A 71 6.47 9.13 -9.69
CA LYS A 71 7.89 9.43 -9.87
C LYS A 71 8.28 9.58 -11.34
N MET A 72 7.80 8.71 -12.23
CA MET A 72 8.08 8.83 -13.66
C MET A 72 7.47 10.10 -14.26
N PHE A 73 6.24 10.45 -13.88
CA PHE A 73 5.56 11.62 -14.42
C PHE A 73 6.12 12.95 -13.92
N LEU A 74 6.51 13.02 -12.64
CA LEU A 74 7.07 14.24 -12.05
C LEU A 74 8.57 14.40 -12.34
N GLY A 75 9.29 13.30 -12.60
CA GLY A 75 10.70 13.35 -13.00
C GLY A 75 11.58 14.08 -11.99
N LYS A 76 12.08 15.27 -12.37
CA LYS A 76 12.94 16.10 -11.50
C LYS A 76 12.17 16.78 -10.37
N ASP A 77 10.86 16.96 -10.54
CA ASP A 77 9.97 17.57 -9.55
C ASP A 77 9.45 16.55 -8.54
N TRP A 78 9.95 15.31 -8.57
CA TRP A 78 9.59 14.27 -7.61
C TRP A 78 10.19 14.57 -6.22
N GLU A 79 9.32 14.67 -5.22
CA GLU A 79 9.71 14.72 -3.81
C GLU A 79 9.72 13.31 -3.22
N TYR A 80 10.82 12.93 -2.57
CA TYR A 80 10.92 11.63 -1.91
C TYR A 80 10.00 11.58 -0.69
N LEU A 81 9.19 10.51 -0.59
CA LEU A 81 8.27 10.26 0.53
C LEU A 81 8.99 9.89 1.84
N SER A 82 10.31 9.71 1.79
CA SER A 82 11.19 9.37 2.90
C SER A 82 12.58 9.96 2.64
N THR A 83 13.66 9.36 3.16
CA THR A 83 15.01 9.84 2.91
C THR A 83 15.42 9.63 1.45
N PRO A 84 15.85 10.68 0.72
CA PRO A 84 16.38 10.53 -0.64
C PRO A 84 17.59 9.59 -0.69
N PRO A 85 17.85 8.93 -1.84
CA PRO A 85 19.06 8.15 -2.07
C PRO A 85 20.31 8.97 -1.73
N GLY A 86 21.20 8.41 -0.90
CA GLY A 86 22.40 9.09 -0.41
C GLY A 86 22.19 10.00 0.81
N GLY A 87 20.93 10.27 1.22
CA GLY A 87 20.61 11.08 2.39
C GLY A 87 20.62 10.33 3.72
N SER A 88 20.75 9.00 3.72
CA SER A 88 20.67 8.18 4.94
C SER A 88 21.72 8.53 5.99
N LEU A 89 22.93 8.91 5.56
CA LEU A 89 24.04 9.32 6.45
C LEU A 89 23.79 10.65 7.16
N GLN A 90 22.89 11.50 6.64
CA GLN A 90 22.54 12.77 7.28
C GLN A 90 21.57 12.58 8.46
N PHE A 91 20.76 11.51 8.43
CA PHE A 91 19.76 11.22 9.46
C PHE A 91 20.25 10.19 10.51
N TYR A 92 21.19 9.31 10.13
CA TYR A 92 21.83 8.35 11.03
C TYR A 92 23.36 8.54 11.04
N PRO A 93 23.89 9.55 11.75
CA PRO A 93 25.32 9.84 11.80
C PRO A 93 26.14 8.74 12.51
N SER A 94 25.48 7.78 13.15
CA SER A 94 26.12 6.59 13.73
C SER A 94 25.34 5.35 13.30
N PRO A 95 25.84 4.55 12.34
CA PRO A 95 25.21 3.28 12.04
C PRO A 95 25.25 2.39 13.29
N PRO A 96 24.20 1.62 13.60
CA PRO A 96 24.27 0.61 14.64
C PRO A 96 25.45 -0.32 14.33
N THR A 97 26.34 -0.50 15.31
CA THR A 97 27.51 -1.37 15.21
C THR A 97 27.09 -2.74 14.66
N GLY A 98 27.58 -3.12 13.46
CA GLY A 98 27.30 -4.41 12.82
C GLY A 98 26.40 -4.36 11.56
N SER A 99 26.02 -3.18 11.10
CA SER A 99 25.16 -2.96 9.93
C SER A 99 25.80 -3.42 8.59
N LEU A 100 25.32 -4.54 8.02
CA LEU A 100 25.78 -5.17 6.76
C LEU A 100 25.33 -4.47 5.46
N TRP A 101 24.36 -3.56 5.55
CA TRP A 101 23.75 -2.85 4.41
C TRP A 101 24.55 -1.63 3.92
N MET A 102 25.77 -1.44 4.42
CA MET A 102 26.72 -0.43 3.93
C MET A 102 27.97 -1.10 3.34
N LYS A 103 27.82 -1.82 2.23
CA LYS A 103 28.96 -2.11 1.36
C LYS A 103 28.70 -1.54 -0.04
N PRO A 104 29.73 -0.95 -0.68
CA PRO A 104 29.61 -0.23 -1.96
C PRO A 104 29.13 -1.13 -3.10
#